data_AF-A0A519LBJ0-F1
#
_entry.id   AF-A0A519LBJ0-F1
#
_cell.length_a   1.000
_cell.length_b   1.000
_cell.length_c   1.000
_cell.angle_alpha   90.00
_cell.angle_beta   90.00
_cell.angle_gamma   90.00
#
_symmetry.space_group_name_H-M   'P 1'
#
loop_
_entity.id
_entity.type
_entity.pdbx_description
1 polymer ?
#
loop_
_entity_poly.entity_id
_entity_poly.type
_entity_poly.pdbx_seq_one_letter_code
_entity_poly.pdbx_strand_id
1 'polypeptide(L)'
;MVNVRGTFTAHPHHYGHRTMTPFKASGGVVDRIAGLPLPQEITLYAILLSKKPNLDGTGFTPSDVVSDRAMPVHFEFDRENLVNKNALELHLVEGAWDHLYIQFHDQEGEPFAKGMVIARGTLEHWIRAAPDTVTVSPRRRM
;
A
#
# COMPACT_ATOMS: atom_id res chain seq x y z
N MET A 1 -53.49 22.17 33.83
CA MET A 1 -52.87 22.01 32.49
C MET A 1 -51.77 23.05 32.36
N VAL A 2 -50.50 22.66 32.39
CA VAL A 2 -49.36 23.56 32.14
C VAL A 2 -48.65 23.01 30.91
N ASN A 3 -48.56 23.86 29.88
CA ASN A 3 -48.03 23.50 28.56
C ASN A 3 -46.58 24.02 28.50
N VAL A 4 -45.60 23.13 28.61
CA VAL A 4 -44.18 23.49 28.52
C VAL A 4 -43.72 23.31 27.08
N ARG A 5 -43.59 24.42 26.34
CA ARG A 5 -42.88 24.46 25.05
C ARG A 5 -41.39 24.58 25.32
N GLY A 6 -40.67 23.47 25.24
CA GLY A 6 -39.21 23.46 25.15
C GLY A 6 -38.77 23.64 23.70
N THR A 7 -38.15 24.76 23.37
CA THR A 7 -37.38 24.92 22.13
C THR A 7 -36.05 24.17 22.26
N PHE A 8 -35.95 23.04 21.59
CA PHE A 8 -34.66 22.36 21.38
C PHE A 8 -33.90 23.09 20.29
N THR A 9 -32.87 23.84 20.66
CA THR A 9 -31.87 24.36 19.74
C THR A 9 -30.93 23.22 19.37
N ALA A 10 -31.20 22.56 18.24
CA ALA A 10 -30.28 21.60 17.66
C ALA A 10 -28.97 22.32 17.32
N HIS A 11 -27.90 21.99 18.04
CA HIS A 11 -26.56 22.41 17.65
C HIS A 11 -26.21 21.58 16.41
N PRO A 12 -25.85 22.21 15.27
CA PRO A 12 -25.38 21.44 14.12
C PRO A 12 -24.06 20.79 14.54
N HIS A 13 -24.10 19.48 14.74
CA HIS A 13 -22.89 18.67 14.75
C HIS A 13 -22.25 18.82 13.38
N HIS A 14 -21.19 19.63 13.31
CA HIS A 14 -20.25 19.62 12.20
C HIS A 14 -19.58 18.24 12.17
N TYR A 15 -20.26 17.26 11.56
CA TYR A 15 -19.55 16.13 10.98
C TYR A 15 -18.78 16.72 9.81
N GLY A 16 -17.52 17.06 10.07
CA GLY A 16 -16.56 17.37 9.03
C GLY A 16 -16.61 16.23 8.03
N HIS A 17 -17.18 16.51 6.85
CA HIS A 17 -16.94 15.71 5.68
C HIS A 17 -15.42 15.68 5.53
N ARG A 18 -14.77 14.60 5.99
CA ARG A 18 -13.48 14.22 5.45
C ARG A 18 -13.76 13.92 3.99
N THR A 19 -13.63 14.95 3.15
CA THR A 19 -13.59 14.83 1.70
C THR A 19 -12.43 13.91 1.41
N MET A 20 -12.73 12.62 1.30
CA MET A 20 -11.78 11.63 0.81
C MET A 20 -11.57 11.94 -0.66
N THR A 21 -10.36 12.30 -1.07
CA THR A 21 -9.99 12.31 -2.48
C THR A 21 -9.73 10.86 -2.88
N PRO A 22 -10.61 10.21 -3.65
CA PRO A 22 -10.32 8.86 -4.11
C PRO A 22 -9.19 8.90 -5.13
N PHE A 23 -8.11 8.16 -4.89
CA PHE A 23 -7.05 8.04 -5.88
C PHE A 23 -6.79 6.58 -6.27
N LYS A 24 -6.39 6.38 -7.52
CA LYS A 24 -6.09 5.07 -8.10
C LYS A 24 -4.63 5.07 -8.55
N ALA A 25 -3.81 4.26 -7.91
CA ALA A 25 -2.42 4.05 -8.30
C ALA A 25 -2.31 2.69 -9.00
N SER A 26 -1.60 2.64 -10.12
CA SER A 26 -1.33 1.37 -10.77
C SER A 26 -0.07 0.77 -10.15
N GLY A 27 -0.21 -0.43 -9.55
CA GLY A 27 0.94 -1.26 -9.23
C GLY A 27 1.72 -1.58 -10.49
N GLY A 28 3.05 -1.64 -10.37
CA GLY A 28 3.95 -2.02 -11.45
C GLY A 28 4.52 -3.43 -11.26
N VAL A 29 5.46 -3.78 -12.14
CA VAL A 29 6.30 -4.97 -11.94
C VAL A 29 7.20 -4.75 -10.73
N VAL A 30 7.23 -5.74 -9.85
CA VAL A 30 8.04 -5.75 -8.63
C VAL A 30 9.16 -6.76 -8.84
N ASP A 31 10.39 -6.36 -8.58
CA ASP A 31 11.56 -7.21 -8.72
C ASP A 31 11.86 -7.92 -7.41
N ARG A 32 12.06 -9.24 -7.48
CA ARG A 32 12.61 -10.01 -6.35
C ARG A 32 14.03 -9.57 -6.03
N ILE A 33 14.37 -9.52 -4.74
CA ILE A 33 15.74 -9.29 -4.29
C ILE A 33 16.62 -10.48 -4.72
N ALA A 34 17.82 -10.20 -5.22
CA ALA A 34 18.69 -11.25 -5.75
C ALA A 34 19.14 -12.22 -4.65
N GLY A 35 19.27 -13.49 -5.02
CA GLY A 35 19.77 -14.54 -4.12
C GLY A 35 18.71 -15.13 -3.21
N LEU A 36 17.55 -14.51 -3.06
CA LEU A 36 16.44 -15.10 -2.30
C LEU A 36 15.83 -16.28 -3.07
N PRO A 37 15.42 -17.37 -2.41
CA PRO A 37 14.61 -18.42 -3.04
C PRO A 37 13.22 -17.88 -3.42
N LEU A 38 12.42 -18.65 -4.17
CA LEU A 38 10.99 -18.36 -4.23
C LEU A 38 10.39 -18.61 -2.84
N PRO A 39 9.43 -17.78 -2.40
CA PRO A 39 8.88 -17.98 -1.08
C PRO A 39 8.02 -19.25 -1.13
N GLN A 40 8.13 -20.09 -0.10
CA GLN A 40 7.25 -21.26 0.03
C GLN A 40 5.81 -20.82 0.32
N GLU A 41 5.67 -19.66 0.95
CA GLU A 41 4.40 -19.02 1.24
C GLU A 41 4.03 -18.02 0.15
N ILE A 42 2.76 -18.04 -0.24
CA ILE A 42 2.21 -17.14 -1.26
C ILE A 42 1.71 -15.82 -0.68
N THR A 43 1.74 -15.67 0.65
CA THR A 43 1.34 -14.43 1.33
C THR A 43 2.59 -13.62 1.67
N LEU A 44 2.65 -12.40 1.17
CA LEU A 44 3.70 -11.43 1.51
C LEU A 44 3.06 -10.18 2.12
N TYR A 45 3.80 -9.44 2.91
CA TYR A 45 3.33 -8.23 3.59
C TYR A 45 3.83 -6.99 2.86
N ALA A 46 2.91 -6.24 2.26
CA ALA A 46 3.22 -5.00 1.56
C ALA A 46 3.33 -3.82 2.52
N ILE A 47 4.38 -3.03 2.34
CA ILE A 47 4.54 -1.70 2.93
C ILE A 47 4.82 -0.68 1.81
N LEU A 48 4.56 0.59 2.11
CA LEU A 48 4.88 1.71 1.22
C LEU A 48 5.96 2.59 1.82
N LEU A 49 6.86 3.03 0.95
CA LEU A 49 8.01 3.85 1.29
C LEU A 49 7.99 5.15 0.48
N SER A 50 8.33 6.26 1.12
CA SER A 50 8.59 7.55 0.45
C SER A 50 9.97 7.60 -0.22
N LYS A 51 10.87 6.70 0.19
CA LYS A 51 12.25 6.60 -0.30
C LYS A 51 12.48 5.29 -1.04
N LYS A 52 13.28 5.35 -2.10
CA LYS A 52 13.70 4.17 -2.87
C LYS A 52 14.56 3.24 -2.01
N PRO A 53 14.19 1.97 -1.81
CA PRO A 53 15.03 1.00 -1.12
C PRO A 53 16.24 0.60 -1.98
N ASN A 54 17.32 0.18 -1.32
CA ASN A 54 18.52 -0.39 -1.90
C ASN A 54 18.24 -1.70 -2.65
N LEU A 55 19.20 -2.21 -3.42
CA LEU A 55 19.06 -3.44 -4.23
C LEU A 55 18.78 -4.70 -3.41
N ASP A 56 19.13 -4.70 -2.13
CA ASP A 56 18.85 -5.74 -1.12
C ASP A 56 17.53 -5.52 -0.37
N GLY A 57 16.82 -4.41 -0.60
CA GLY A 57 15.60 -4.07 0.14
C GLY A 57 15.84 -3.28 1.43
N THR A 58 17.07 -2.85 1.71
CA THR A 58 17.39 -2.03 2.90
C THR A 58 17.49 -0.54 2.54
N GLY A 59 18.06 0.29 3.42
CA GLY A 59 18.44 1.68 3.11
C GLY A 59 17.37 2.74 3.38
N PHE A 60 16.30 2.37 4.08
CA PHE A 60 15.27 3.27 4.58
C PHE A 60 15.15 3.16 6.11
N THR A 61 14.61 4.19 6.74
CA THR A 61 14.32 4.23 8.19
C THR A 61 12.82 4.09 8.44
N PRO A 62 12.38 3.82 9.69
CA PRO A 62 10.95 3.76 10.00
C PRO A 62 10.16 5.02 9.62
N SER A 63 10.80 6.19 9.60
CA SER A 63 10.19 7.46 9.15
C SER A 63 9.94 7.53 7.63
N ASP A 64 10.61 6.68 6.84
CA ASP A 64 10.39 6.59 5.39
C ASP A 64 9.17 5.71 5.07
N VAL A 65 8.64 4.95 6.04
CA VAL A 65 7.45 4.12 5.87
C VAL A 65 6.21 5.01 5.93
N VAL A 66 5.44 5.00 4.84
CA VAL A 66 4.24 5.83 4.70
C VAL A 66 2.95 5.03 4.67
N SER A 67 3.02 3.71 4.67
CA SER A 67 1.86 2.86 4.95
C SER A 67 1.52 2.88 6.43
N ASP A 68 0.24 2.93 6.78
CA ASP A 68 -0.22 2.88 8.18
C ASP A 68 0.16 1.57 8.88
N ARG A 69 0.17 0.47 8.13
CA ARG A 69 0.49 -0.88 8.57
C ARG A 69 1.02 -1.72 7.41
N ALA A 70 1.69 -2.81 7.75
CA ALA A 70 2.00 -3.86 6.79
C ALA A 70 0.72 -4.63 6.44
N MET A 71 0.42 -4.74 5.15
CA MET A 71 -0.82 -5.36 4.67
C MET A 71 -0.53 -6.70 3.99
N PRO A 72 -1.20 -7.79 4.39
CA PRO A 72 -1.01 -9.08 3.74
C PRO A 72 -1.56 -9.05 2.32
N VAL A 73 -0.75 -9.54 1.38
CA VAL A 73 -1.07 -9.66 -0.04
C VAL A 73 -0.90 -11.12 -0.42
N HIS A 74 -2.01 -11.73 -0.83
CA HIS A 74 -2.05 -13.13 -1.26
C HIS A 74 -1.77 -13.19 -2.75
N PHE A 75 -0.71 -13.89 -3.12
CA PHE A 75 -0.32 -14.12 -4.50
C PHE A 75 -0.77 -15.50 -4.97
N GLU A 76 -0.80 -15.69 -6.28
CA GLU A 76 -0.90 -17.00 -6.91
C GLU A 76 0.32 -17.19 -7.82
N PHE A 77 0.80 -18.43 -7.92
CA PHE A 77 1.84 -18.78 -8.88
C PHE A 77 1.26 -18.80 -10.30
N ASP A 78 1.80 -17.95 -11.17
CA ASP A 78 1.57 -17.98 -12.61
C ASP A 78 2.91 -18.14 -13.33
N ARG A 79 3.20 -19.39 -13.73
CA ARG A 79 4.49 -19.82 -14.29
C ARG A 79 5.64 -19.51 -13.31
N GLU A 80 6.49 -18.55 -13.66
CA GLU A 80 7.64 -18.12 -12.85
C GLU A 80 7.35 -16.86 -12.02
N ASN A 81 6.12 -16.34 -12.06
CA ASN A 81 5.73 -15.11 -11.37
C ASN A 81 4.78 -15.40 -10.20
N LEU A 82 4.78 -14.49 -9.23
CA LEU A 82 3.72 -14.37 -8.24
C LEU A 82 2.81 -13.22 -8.65
N VAL A 83 1.53 -13.51 -8.88
CA VAL A 83 0.55 -12.53 -9.34
C VAL A 83 -0.51 -12.32 -8.28
N ASN A 84 -0.75 -11.07 -7.89
CA ASN A 84 -1.83 -10.75 -6.96
C ASN A 84 -3.16 -10.74 -7.71
N LYS A 85 -4.06 -11.69 -7.41
CA LYS A 85 -5.40 -11.79 -8.02
C LYS A 85 -6.45 -10.88 -7.38
N ASN A 86 -6.10 -10.19 -6.30
CA ASN A 86 -7.02 -9.35 -5.55
C ASN A 86 -6.68 -7.87 -5.74
N ALA A 87 -7.67 -7.00 -5.51
CA ALA A 87 -7.36 -5.57 -5.37
C ALA A 87 -6.46 -5.38 -4.15
N LEU A 88 -5.37 -4.64 -4.31
CA LEU A 88 -4.48 -4.27 -3.21
C LEU A 88 -4.84 -2.87 -2.75
N GLU A 89 -5.26 -2.74 -1.50
CA GLU A 89 -5.57 -1.46 -0.86
C GLU A 89 -4.62 -1.25 0.31
N LEU A 90 -3.85 -0.16 0.29
CA LEU A 90 -2.94 0.22 1.36
C LEU A 90 -3.28 1.63 1.83
N HIS A 91 -3.45 1.79 3.13
CA HIS A 91 -3.69 3.10 3.72
C HIS A 91 -2.37 3.82 3.94
N LEU A 92 -2.37 5.12 3.66
CA LEU A 92 -1.24 6.00 3.88
C LEU A 92 -1.39 6.73 5.20
N VAL A 93 -0.27 6.98 5.87
CA VAL A 93 -0.18 8.00 6.91
C VAL A 93 -0.49 9.37 6.29
N GLU A 94 -0.96 10.31 7.12
CA GLU A 94 -1.34 11.65 6.67
C GLU A 94 -0.14 12.38 6.04
N GLY A 95 -0.31 12.84 4.80
CA GLY A 95 0.73 13.48 4.02
C GLY A 95 0.38 13.52 2.53
N ALA A 96 1.19 14.27 1.78
CA ALA A 96 1.13 14.38 0.33
C ALA A 96 2.40 13.81 -0.28
N TRP A 97 2.26 12.89 -1.24
CA TRP A 97 3.39 12.15 -1.81
C TRP A 97 3.39 12.24 -3.32
N ASP A 98 4.56 12.55 -3.89
CA ASP A 98 4.75 12.62 -5.35
C ASP A 98 5.14 11.28 -5.96
N HIS A 99 5.90 10.47 -5.20
CA HIS A 99 6.38 9.15 -5.61
C HIS A 99 6.36 8.20 -4.42
N LEU A 100 5.99 6.94 -4.67
CA LEU A 100 6.01 5.88 -3.67
C LEU A 100 6.71 4.64 -4.20
N TYR A 101 7.29 3.88 -3.29
CA TYR A 101 7.86 2.57 -3.55
C TYR A 101 7.10 1.53 -2.73
N ILE A 102 6.87 0.37 -3.31
CA ILE A 102 6.27 -0.76 -2.62
C ILE A 102 7.35 -1.77 -2.31
N GLN A 103 7.30 -2.31 -1.09
CA GLN A 103 8.17 -3.38 -0.67
C GLN A 103 7.34 -4.50 -0.03
N PHE A 104 7.69 -5.73 -0.36
CA PHE A 104 7.07 -6.94 0.15
C PHE A 104 8.02 -7.62 1.11
N HIS A 105 7.52 -8.00 2.27
CA HIS A 105 8.21 -8.73 3.31
C HIS A 105 7.59 -10.12 3.49
N ASP A 106 8.35 -11.08 4.00
CA ASP A 106 7.79 -12.34 4.47
C ASP A 106 7.20 -12.22 5.89
N GLN A 107 6.79 -13.33 6.50
CA GLN A 107 6.25 -13.37 7.87
C GLN A 107 7.27 -12.97 8.94
N GLU A 108 8.56 -13.16 8.69
CA GLU A 108 9.64 -12.81 9.62
C GLU A 108 10.00 -11.31 9.52
N GLY A 109 9.45 -10.61 8.52
CA GLY A 109 9.72 -9.20 8.25
C GLY A 109 10.93 -9.00 7.34
N GLU A 110 11.47 -10.07 6.75
CA GLU A 110 12.61 -9.99 5.85
C GLU A 110 12.18 -9.50 4.46
N PRO A 111 12.96 -8.63 3.81
CA PRO A 111 12.58 -8.03 2.54
C PRO A 111 12.67 -9.06 1.40
N PHE A 112 11.57 -9.23 0.66
CA PHE A 112 11.47 -10.22 -0.40
C PHE A 112 11.51 -9.62 -1.81
N ALA A 113 10.73 -8.57 -2.05
CA ALA A 113 10.61 -7.94 -3.36
C ALA A 113 10.32 -6.43 -3.24
N LYS A 114 10.67 -5.65 -4.26
CA LYS A 114 10.44 -4.20 -4.28
C LYS A 114 10.07 -3.68 -5.67
N GLY A 115 9.35 -2.56 -5.71
CA GLY A 115 8.95 -1.93 -6.95
C GLY A 115 8.61 -0.45 -6.75
N MET A 116 8.37 0.24 -7.86
CA MET A 116 7.87 1.62 -7.85
C MET A 116 6.35 1.61 -8.08
N VAL A 117 5.64 2.46 -7.35
CA VAL A 117 4.21 2.69 -7.57
C VAL A 117 4.05 3.82 -8.58
N ILE A 118 3.35 3.56 -9.69
CA ILE A 118 3.10 4.58 -10.72
C ILE A 118 1.78 5.27 -10.39
N ALA A 119 1.90 6.47 -9.83
CA ALA A 119 0.79 7.37 -9.57
C ALA A 119 0.61 8.42 -10.67
N ARG A 120 -0.62 8.87 -10.87
CA ARG A 120 -0.95 10.02 -11.72
C ARG A 120 -1.43 11.16 -10.83
N GLY A 121 -0.49 11.94 -10.29
CA GLY A 121 -0.76 13.07 -9.38
C GLY A 121 -0.36 12.80 -7.93
N THR A 122 -0.65 13.78 -7.07
CA THR A 122 -0.37 13.73 -5.62
C THR A 122 -1.26 12.71 -4.93
N LEU A 123 -0.66 11.93 -4.02
CA LEU A 123 -1.33 10.86 -3.29
C LEU A 123 -1.64 11.28 -1.85
N GLU A 124 -2.88 11.04 -1.42
CA GLU A 124 -3.36 11.36 -0.07
C GLU A 124 -4.25 10.21 0.46
N HIS A 125 -3.96 9.71 1.67
CA HIS A 125 -4.75 8.75 2.45
C HIS A 125 -4.79 7.27 2.05
N TRP A 126 -4.94 6.87 0.78
CA TRP A 126 -5.03 5.43 0.43
C TRP A 126 -4.66 5.11 -1.02
N ILE A 127 -3.76 4.15 -1.26
CA ILE A 127 -3.51 3.63 -2.61
C ILE A 127 -4.41 2.42 -2.88
N ARG A 128 -4.89 2.28 -4.12
CA ARG A 128 -5.50 1.04 -4.60
C ARG A 128 -4.97 0.63 -5.96
N ALA A 129 -4.44 -0.59 -6.02
CA ALA A 129 -4.07 -1.26 -7.25
C ALA A 129 -5.13 -2.31 -7.62
N ALA A 130 -5.44 -2.40 -8.92
CA ALA A 130 -6.40 -3.38 -9.43
C ALA A 130 -5.82 -4.82 -9.37
N PRO A 131 -6.67 -5.86 -9.40
CA PRO A 131 -6.22 -7.23 -9.62
C PRO A 131 -5.23 -7.36 -10.78
N ASP A 132 -4.32 -8.32 -10.68
CA ASP A 132 -3.29 -8.66 -11.68
C ASP A 132 -2.27 -7.54 -12.00
N THR A 133 -2.38 -6.36 -11.38
CA THR A 133 -1.43 -5.25 -11.64
C THR A 133 -0.13 -5.36 -10.87
N VAL A 134 -0.14 -6.05 -9.74
CA VAL A 134 1.06 -6.32 -8.95
C VAL A 134 1.55 -7.72 -9.28
N THR A 135 2.65 -7.78 -10.03
CA THR A 135 3.34 -9.02 -10.38
C THR A 135 4.74 -8.96 -9.78
N VAL A 136 5.10 -9.94 -8.95
CA VAL A 136 6.47 -10.15 -8.52
C VAL A 136 7.12 -11.09 -9.51
N SER A 137 8.09 -10.56 -10.26
CA SER A 137 8.80 -11.29 -11.28
C SER A 137 10.18 -11.74 -10.78
N PRO A 138 10.70 -12.85 -11.32
CA PRO A 138 12.09 -13.22 -11.09
C PRO A 138 12.96 -12.08 -11.61
N ARG A 139 13.94 -11.65 -10.81
CA ARG A 139 14.85 -10.56 -11.14
C ARG A 139 15.38 -10.76 -12.56
N ARG A 140 15.02 -9.86 -13.49
CA ARG A 140 15.62 -9.86 -14.83
C ARG A 140 17.12 -9.66 -14.66
N ARG A 141 17.93 -10.59 -15.18
CA ARG A 141 19.36 -10.35 -15.38
C ARG A 141 19.45 -9.22 -16.41
N MET A 142 19.67 -7.99 -15.96
CA MET A 142 20.22 -6.92 -16.78
C MET A 142 21.73 -7.12 -16.88
#